data_AF-A0AAT9SSH7-F1
#
_entry.id   AF-A0AAT9SSH7-F1
#
_cell.length_a   1.000
_cell.length_b   1.000
_cell.length_c   1.000
_cell.angle_alpha   90.00
_cell.angle_beta   90.00
_cell.angle_gamma   90.00
#
_symmetry.space_group_name_H-M   'P 1'
#
loop_
_entity.id
_entity.type
_entity.pdbx_description
1 polymer ?
#
loop_
_entity_poly.entity_id
_entity_poly.type
_entity_poly.pdbx_seq_one_letter_code
_entity_poly.pdbx_strand_id
1 'polypeptide(L)'
;MFQDEFTMPPRDEEHFWELMEQNFSFAMDTLRLRLQSREEARLAKKTNQNSQLLIRYSAASVENDQREHYYDLGRGLLDRVWELIKKRELSPEFIQLWGVLMFSFGHTVNYQMDDNPVLEAVRAASAPRQALNLQKKWLARVMVEKASVRANRRDAEDHAISLIERIIRQGGVGNFPAVWFELMLDEENPKMLRSMFQQNNFPHAAMVRICENKTDGLPPTDESSLFSG
;
A
#
# COMPACT_ATOMS: atom_id res chain seq x y z
N MET A 1 -0.71 -19.95 -4.91
CA MET A 1 -0.32 -20.25 -3.52
C MET A 1 1.17 -20.47 -3.58
N PHE A 2 1.97 -19.53 -3.07
CA PHE A 2 3.43 -19.64 -3.12
C PHE A 2 3.88 -20.69 -2.10
N GLN A 3 4.55 -21.75 -2.55
CA GLN A 3 5.12 -22.77 -1.68
C GLN A 3 6.53 -22.34 -1.27
N ASP A 4 6.91 -22.57 -0.01
CA ASP A 4 8.22 -22.18 0.52
C ASP A 4 9.40 -22.83 -0.24
N GLU A 5 9.12 -23.92 -0.96
CA GLU A 5 10.06 -24.66 -1.82
C GLU A 5 10.74 -23.76 -2.87
N PHE A 6 10.06 -22.72 -3.36
CA PHE A 6 10.63 -21.77 -4.34
C PHE A 6 11.57 -20.71 -3.73
N THR A 7 11.67 -20.67 -2.40
CA THR A 7 12.52 -19.71 -1.66
C THR A 7 13.73 -20.35 -1.01
N MET A 8 13.84 -21.68 -1.08
CA MET A 8 14.96 -22.41 -0.50
C MET A 8 16.23 -22.23 -1.35
N PRO A 9 17.41 -22.08 -0.71
CA PRO A 9 18.67 -22.16 -1.43
C PRO A 9 18.77 -23.45 -2.24
N PRO A 10 19.32 -23.41 -3.47
CA PRO A 10 19.54 -24.62 -4.25
C PRO A 10 20.47 -25.58 -3.49
N ARG A 11 20.22 -26.89 -3.65
CA ARG A 11 20.97 -27.95 -2.96
C ARG A 11 22.29 -28.25 -3.66
N ASP A 12 22.24 -28.15 -4.99
CA ASP A 12 23.30 -28.43 -5.93
C ASP A 12 23.02 -27.64 -7.23
N GLU A 13 23.91 -27.78 -8.20
CA GLU A 13 23.83 -27.07 -9.48
C GLU A 13 22.65 -27.53 -10.34
N GLU A 14 22.31 -28.82 -10.31
CA GLU A 14 21.18 -29.35 -11.06
C GLU A 14 19.86 -28.75 -10.54
N HIS A 15 19.69 -28.77 -9.23
CA HIS A 15 18.55 -28.16 -8.55
C HIS A 15 18.48 -26.64 -8.79
N PHE A 16 19.63 -25.95 -8.88
CA PHE A 16 19.65 -24.53 -9.26
C PHE A 16 19.02 -24.31 -10.63
N TRP A 17 19.44 -25.04 -11.66
CA TRP A 17 18.91 -24.86 -13.01
C TRP A 17 17.43 -25.26 -13.13
N GLU A 18 16.99 -26.28 -12.40
CA GLU A 18 15.57 -26.62 -12.29
C GLU A 18 14.74 -25.45 -11.73
N LEU A 19 15.19 -24.83 -10.64
CA LEU A 19 14.54 -23.65 -10.06
C LEU A 19 14.51 -22.47 -11.04
N MET A 20 15.59 -22.28 -11.82
CA MET A 20 15.65 -21.22 -12.82
C MET A 20 14.66 -21.45 -13.97
N GLU A 21 14.56 -22.69 -14.48
CA GLU A 21 13.60 -23.07 -15.52
C GLU A 21 12.14 -22.89 -15.05
N GLN A 22 11.85 -23.28 -13.79
CA GLN A 22 10.53 -23.10 -13.19
C GLN A 22 10.17 -21.62 -13.04
N ASN A 23 11.07 -20.83 -12.44
CA ASN A 23 10.86 -19.38 -12.28
C ASN A 23 10.71 -18.68 -13.63
N PHE A 24 11.50 -19.07 -14.63
CA PHE A 24 11.38 -18.57 -15.99
C PHE A 24 10.02 -18.89 -16.59
N SER A 25 9.51 -20.10 -16.39
CA SER A 25 8.19 -20.51 -16.89
C SER A 25 7.07 -19.64 -16.31
N PHE A 26 7.10 -19.36 -15.00
CA PHE A 26 6.15 -18.43 -14.37
C PHE A 26 6.25 -17.01 -14.92
N ALA A 27 7.47 -16.50 -15.09
CA ALA A 27 7.70 -15.17 -15.66
C ALA A 27 7.20 -15.08 -17.10
N MET A 28 7.48 -16.11 -17.90
CA MET A 28 7.05 -16.23 -19.29
C MET A 28 5.52 -16.27 -19.40
N ASP A 29 4.85 -17.10 -18.62
CA ASP A 29 3.38 -17.20 -18.65
C ASP A 29 2.73 -15.86 -18.31
N THR A 30 3.29 -15.14 -17.34
CA THR A 30 2.78 -13.82 -16.92
C THR A 30 3.05 -12.73 -17.96
N LEU A 31 4.28 -12.64 -18.48
CA LEU A 31 4.68 -11.63 -19.46
C LEU A 31 4.15 -11.92 -20.88
N ARG A 32 3.51 -13.07 -21.10
CA ARG A 32 2.74 -13.38 -22.31
C ARG A 32 1.26 -13.06 -22.19
N LEU A 33 0.74 -12.80 -20.99
CA LEU A 33 -0.62 -12.31 -20.82
C LEU A 33 -0.78 -10.99 -21.57
N ARG A 34 -1.95 -10.74 -22.15
CA ARG A 34 -2.21 -9.47 -22.83
C ARG A 34 -2.19 -8.35 -21.81
N LEU A 35 -1.45 -7.28 -22.11
CA LEU A 35 -1.57 -6.01 -21.40
C LEU A 35 -2.73 -5.21 -22.01
N GLN A 36 -3.65 -4.72 -21.18
CA GLN A 36 -4.70 -3.81 -21.62
C GLN A 36 -4.07 -2.47 -22.00
N SER A 37 -4.44 -1.93 -23.16
CA SER A 37 -3.95 -0.61 -23.57
C SER A 37 -4.65 0.52 -22.81
N ARG A 38 -4.00 1.69 -22.74
CA ARG A 38 -4.60 2.93 -22.20
C ARG A 38 -5.95 3.26 -22.84
N GLU A 39 -6.06 3.06 -24.16
CA GLU A 39 -7.27 3.35 -24.92
C GLU A 39 -8.41 2.37 -24.58
N GLU A 40 -8.10 1.08 -24.47
CA GLU A 40 -9.04 0.05 -24.04
C GLU A 40 -9.58 0.31 -22.64
N ALA A 41 -8.73 0.75 -21.72
CA ALA A 41 -9.13 1.11 -20.37
C ALA A 41 -10.05 2.33 -20.33
N ARG A 42 -9.80 3.32 -21.18
CA ARG A 42 -10.66 4.52 -21.30
C ARG A 42 -12.05 4.16 -21.84
N LEU A 43 -12.12 3.19 -22.74
CA LEU A 43 -13.37 2.75 -23.39
C LEU A 43 -14.14 1.70 -22.57
N ALA A 44 -13.47 0.98 -21.67
CA ALA A 44 -14.07 -0.05 -20.82
C ALA A 44 -14.99 0.56 -19.74
N LYS A 45 -16.24 0.86 -20.10
CA LYS A 45 -17.32 1.16 -19.14
C LYS A 45 -17.57 -0.04 -18.23
N LYS A 46 -17.01 -0.08 -17.01
CA LYS A 46 -17.36 -0.98 -15.86
C LYS A 46 -18.03 -2.32 -16.27
N THR A 47 -17.50 -3.02 -17.27
CA THR A 47 -18.09 -4.28 -17.73
C THR A 47 -17.20 -5.38 -17.23
N ASN A 48 -17.82 -6.37 -16.58
CA ASN A 48 -17.23 -7.59 -16.06
C ASN A 48 -16.29 -8.24 -17.06
N GLN A 49 -15.01 -7.88 -17.05
CA GLN A 49 -13.97 -8.58 -17.79
C GLN A 49 -13.08 -9.33 -16.81
N ASN A 50 -13.67 -10.26 -16.05
CA ASN A 50 -12.95 -11.24 -15.22
C ASN A 50 -12.17 -12.25 -16.09
N SER A 51 -11.39 -11.78 -17.07
CA SER A 51 -10.40 -12.63 -17.72
C SER A 51 -9.15 -12.62 -16.85
N GLN A 52 -8.84 -13.76 -16.24
CA GLN A 52 -7.55 -14.02 -15.57
C GLN A 52 -6.35 -13.93 -16.53
N LEU A 53 -6.60 -13.68 -17.82
CA LEU A 53 -5.65 -13.63 -18.93
C LEU A 53 -5.30 -12.20 -19.40
N LEU A 54 -5.66 -11.18 -18.61
CA LEU A 54 -5.45 -9.76 -18.96
C LEU A 54 -4.85 -9.01 -17.76
N ILE A 55 -3.77 -8.27 -18.00
CA ILE A 55 -3.24 -7.29 -17.06
C ILE A 55 -3.98 -5.97 -17.34
N ARG A 56 -4.75 -5.45 -16.38
CA ARG A 56 -5.63 -4.30 -16.61
C ARG A 56 -4.91 -2.98 -16.34
N TYR A 57 -5.52 -1.92 -16.86
CA TYR A 57 -5.15 -0.55 -16.56
C TYR A 57 -6.09 -0.01 -15.48
N SER A 58 -5.82 -0.30 -14.21
CA SER A 58 -6.48 0.40 -13.09
C SER A 58 -5.94 1.82 -12.93
N ALA A 59 -6.72 2.67 -12.27
CA ALA A 59 -6.51 4.11 -12.10
C ALA A 59 -5.19 4.46 -11.36
N ALA A 60 -4.06 4.30 -12.03
CA ALA A 60 -2.79 4.93 -11.64
C ALA A 60 -2.77 6.37 -12.18
N SER A 61 -2.09 7.27 -11.48
CA SER A 61 -1.84 8.60 -12.01
C SER A 61 -1.01 8.49 -13.30
N VAL A 62 -1.44 9.21 -14.33
CA VAL A 62 -0.85 9.18 -15.69
C VAL A 62 0.65 9.52 -15.67
N GLU A 63 1.09 10.24 -14.65
CA GLU A 63 2.42 10.82 -14.51
C GLU A 63 3.50 9.83 -14.05
N ASN A 64 3.13 8.69 -13.44
CA ASN A 64 4.09 7.71 -12.91
C ASN A 64 3.87 6.28 -13.42
N ASP A 65 3.10 6.10 -14.49
CA ASP A 65 2.76 4.78 -14.98
C ASP A 65 3.82 4.20 -15.93
N GLN A 66 4.70 3.36 -15.37
CA GLN A 66 5.78 2.66 -16.08
C GLN A 66 5.42 1.22 -16.48
N ARG A 67 4.12 0.84 -16.42
CA ARG A 67 3.66 -0.53 -16.70
C ARG A 67 4.04 -1.03 -18.09
N GLU A 68 3.68 -0.28 -19.12
CA GLU A 68 3.98 -0.65 -20.52
C GLU A 68 5.49 -0.82 -20.71
N HIS A 69 6.29 0.11 -20.17
CA HIS A 69 7.75 0.07 -20.24
C HIS A 69 8.32 -1.24 -19.67
N TYR A 70 7.97 -1.60 -18.44
CA TYR A 70 8.52 -2.80 -17.80
C TYR A 70 7.94 -4.09 -18.37
N TYR A 71 6.67 -4.08 -18.79
CA TYR A 71 6.07 -5.23 -19.46
C TYR A 71 6.79 -5.53 -20.79
N ASP A 72 7.00 -4.51 -21.64
CA ASP A 72 7.70 -4.67 -22.92
C ASP A 72 9.17 -5.01 -22.73
N LEU A 73 9.83 -4.40 -21.73
CA LEU A 73 11.21 -4.72 -21.37
C LEU A 73 11.35 -6.18 -20.98
N GLY A 74 10.53 -6.68 -20.05
CA GLY A 74 10.56 -8.08 -19.62
C GLY A 74 10.24 -9.04 -20.77
N ARG A 75 9.23 -8.75 -21.57
CA ARG A 75 8.83 -9.57 -22.72
C ARG A 75 9.93 -9.66 -23.77
N GLY A 76 10.64 -8.56 -24.03
CA GLY A 76 11.76 -8.51 -24.97
C GLY A 76 12.97 -9.36 -24.56
N LEU A 77 13.06 -9.75 -23.28
CA LEU A 77 14.18 -10.54 -22.76
C LEU A 77 13.93 -12.06 -22.75
N LEU A 78 12.68 -12.51 -22.91
CA LEU A 78 12.30 -13.91 -22.71
C LEU A 78 13.15 -14.87 -23.55
N ASP A 79 13.26 -14.63 -24.85
CA ASP A 79 13.98 -15.54 -25.75
C ASP A 79 15.48 -15.60 -25.43
N ARG A 80 16.11 -14.44 -25.14
CA ARG A 80 17.54 -14.39 -24.83
C ARG A 80 17.86 -15.08 -23.51
N VAL A 81 17.06 -14.84 -22.47
CA VAL A 81 17.22 -15.48 -21.16
C VAL A 81 17.02 -16.99 -21.28
N TRP A 82 16.02 -17.44 -22.03
CA TRP A 82 15.79 -18.88 -22.24
C TRP A 82 16.98 -19.60 -22.88
N GLU A 83 17.60 -18.99 -23.88
CA GLU A 83 18.80 -19.56 -24.51
C GLU A 83 20.00 -19.62 -23.55
N LEU A 84 20.11 -18.68 -22.60
CA LEU A 84 21.14 -18.73 -21.57
C LEU A 84 20.86 -19.81 -20.51
N ILE A 85 19.58 -20.01 -20.13
CA ILE A 85 19.17 -21.09 -19.22
C ILE A 85 19.49 -22.45 -19.83
N LYS A 86 19.16 -22.67 -21.12
CA LYS A 86 19.49 -23.93 -21.82
C LYS A 86 20.97 -24.25 -21.83
N LYS A 87 21.81 -23.22 -21.94
CA LYS A 87 23.27 -23.37 -21.93
C LYS A 87 23.82 -23.65 -20.53
N ARG A 88 23.01 -23.43 -19.49
CA ARG A 88 23.39 -23.60 -18.08
C ARG A 88 24.69 -22.86 -17.75
N GLU A 89 24.81 -21.65 -18.27
CA GLU A 89 26.02 -20.84 -18.12
C GLU A 89 25.76 -19.61 -17.24
N LEU A 90 26.41 -19.54 -16.08
CA LEU A 90 26.41 -18.36 -15.21
C LEU A 90 27.41 -17.33 -15.73
N SER A 91 26.92 -16.38 -16.51
CA SER A 91 27.70 -15.25 -17.02
C SER A 91 27.22 -13.92 -16.44
N PRO A 92 28.04 -12.85 -16.47
CA PRO A 92 27.59 -11.51 -16.12
C PRO A 92 26.38 -11.04 -16.94
N GLU A 93 26.35 -11.43 -18.23
CA GLU A 93 25.20 -11.17 -19.10
C GLU A 93 23.94 -11.86 -18.55
N PHE A 94 24.04 -13.15 -18.22
CA PHE A 94 22.91 -13.89 -17.66
C PHE A 94 22.38 -13.26 -16.38
N ILE A 95 23.26 -12.92 -15.44
CA ILE A 95 22.87 -12.30 -14.16
C ILE A 95 22.13 -10.98 -14.40
N GLN A 96 22.66 -10.13 -15.28
CA GLN A 96 22.04 -8.85 -15.60
C GLN A 96 20.66 -9.04 -16.24
N LEU A 97 20.55 -9.90 -17.26
CA LEU A 97 19.29 -10.12 -17.97
C LEU A 97 18.24 -10.80 -17.08
N TRP A 98 18.67 -11.76 -16.26
CA TRP A 98 17.81 -12.39 -15.26
C TRP A 98 17.28 -11.39 -14.24
N GLY A 99 18.14 -10.52 -13.71
CA GLY A 99 17.73 -9.47 -12.77
C GLY A 99 16.69 -8.53 -13.37
N VAL A 100 16.88 -8.08 -14.61
CA VAL A 100 15.91 -7.22 -15.32
C VAL A 100 14.60 -7.96 -15.60
N LEU A 101 14.66 -9.23 -16.01
CA LEU A 101 13.47 -10.05 -16.22
C LEU A 101 12.66 -10.20 -14.94
N MET A 102 13.33 -10.57 -13.83
CA MET A 102 12.65 -10.76 -12.54
C MET A 102 12.10 -9.46 -11.96
N PHE A 103 12.79 -8.33 -12.14
CA PHE A 103 12.28 -7.02 -11.78
C PHE A 103 11.02 -6.67 -12.58
N SER A 104 11.06 -6.87 -13.91
CA SER A 104 9.94 -6.61 -14.81
C SER A 104 8.73 -7.51 -14.51
N PHE A 105 8.99 -8.80 -14.22
CA PHE A 105 8.00 -9.76 -13.78
C PHE A 105 7.36 -9.33 -12.45
N GLY A 106 8.16 -9.01 -11.43
CA GLY A 106 7.66 -8.55 -10.14
C GLY A 106 6.81 -7.29 -10.26
N HIS A 107 7.26 -6.32 -11.07
CA HIS A 107 6.48 -5.12 -11.37
C HIS A 107 5.13 -5.49 -12.02
N THR A 108 5.13 -6.38 -13.01
CA THR A 108 3.91 -6.82 -13.71
C THR A 108 2.93 -7.56 -12.80
N VAL A 109 3.43 -8.51 -11.98
CA VAL A 109 2.61 -9.26 -11.02
C VAL A 109 1.97 -8.35 -9.98
N ASN A 110 2.66 -7.29 -9.54
CA ASN A 110 2.09 -6.34 -8.59
C ASN A 110 0.80 -5.71 -9.12
N TYR A 111 0.76 -5.30 -10.40
CA TYR A 111 -0.48 -4.77 -10.99
C TYR A 111 -1.55 -5.84 -11.16
N GLN A 112 -1.17 -7.07 -11.54
CA GLN A 112 -2.13 -8.17 -11.63
C GLN A 112 -2.76 -8.49 -10.26
N MET A 113 -2.01 -8.38 -9.17
CA MET A 113 -2.50 -8.56 -7.81
C MET A 113 -3.30 -7.36 -7.30
N ASP A 114 -2.88 -6.14 -7.65
CA ASP A 114 -3.62 -4.92 -7.32
C ASP A 114 -5.00 -4.88 -7.99
N ASP A 115 -5.11 -5.44 -9.20
CA ASP A 115 -6.36 -5.53 -9.98
C ASP A 115 -7.23 -6.74 -9.64
N ASN A 116 -6.83 -7.56 -8.66
CA ASN A 116 -7.64 -8.70 -8.22
C ASN A 116 -8.83 -8.18 -7.41
N PRO A 117 -10.10 -8.37 -7.86
CA PRO A 117 -11.27 -7.81 -7.18
C PRO A 117 -11.43 -8.29 -5.73
N VAL A 118 -10.90 -9.47 -5.40
CA VAL A 118 -10.90 -9.99 -4.03
C VAL A 118 -9.89 -9.24 -3.18
N LEU A 119 -8.68 -8.97 -3.69
CA LEU A 119 -7.67 -8.19 -2.98
C LEU A 119 -8.07 -6.71 -2.91
N GLU A 120 -8.64 -6.16 -3.96
CA GLU A 120 -9.24 -4.82 -3.99
C GLU A 120 -10.36 -4.72 -2.95
N ALA A 121 -11.29 -5.69 -2.89
CA ALA A 121 -12.35 -5.71 -1.88
C ALA A 121 -11.80 -5.88 -0.46
N VAL A 122 -10.77 -6.70 -0.25
CA VAL A 122 -10.10 -6.86 1.05
C VAL A 122 -9.39 -5.58 1.45
N ARG A 123 -8.70 -4.89 0.53
CA ARG A 123 -8.05 -3.59 0.75
C ARG A 123 -9.07 -2.48 0.99
N ALA A 124 -10.13 -2.40 0.20
CA ALA A 124 -11.23 -1.46 0.40
C ALA A 124 -11.97 -1.71 1.73
N ALA A 125 -12.09 -2.96 2.17
CA ALA A 125 -12.69 -3.30 3.46
C ALA A 125 -11.74 -3.03 4.65
N SER A 126 -10.43 -3.06 4.43
CA SER A 126 -9.41 -2.89 5.48
C SER A 126 -8.87 -1.46 5.57
N ALA A 127 -8.85 -0.69 4.49
CA ALA A 127 -8.36 0.69 4.46
C ALA A 127 -9.15 1.61 5.41
N PRO A 128 -10.49 1.55 5.50
CA PRO A 128 -11.23 2.31 6.50
C PRO A 128 -10.87 1.90 7.94
N ARG A 129 -10.64 0.60 8.19
CA ARG A 129 -10.26 0.09 9.52
C ARG A 129 -8.83 0.49 9.90
N GLN A 130 -7.90 0.47 8.95
CA GLN A 130 -6.52 0.90 9.15
C GLN A 130 -6.44 2.41 9.34
N ALA A 131 -7.12 3.21 8.50
CA ALA A 131 -7.22 4.65 8.65
C ALA A 131 -7.81 5.02 10.02
N LEU A 132 -8.91 4.37 10.42
CA LEU A 132 -9.50 4.55 11.73
C LEU A 132 -8.55 4.19 12.87
N ASN A 133 -7.80 3.09 12.76
CA ASN A 133 -6.83 2.70 13.78
C ASN A 133 -5.67 3.70 13.89
N LEU A 134 -5.22 4.27 12.77
CA LEU A 134 -4.21 5.31 12.75
C LEU A 134 -4.74 6.63 13.34
N GLN A 135 -5.99 7.02 13.03
CA GLN A 135 -6.67 8.15 13.64
C GLN A 135 -6.81 7.97 15.16
N LYS A 136 -7.25 6.79 15.62
CA LYS A 136 -7.30 6.45 17.05
C LYS A 136 -5.92 6.56 17.70
N LYS A 137 -4.86 6.09 17.04
CA LYS A 137 -3.48 6.18 17.54
C LYS A 137 -2.99 7.61 17.66
N TRP A 138 -3.20 8.42 16.63
CA TRP A 138 -2.80 9.82 16.63
C TRP A 138 -3.57 10.61 17.70
N LEU A 139 -4.90 10.46 17.72
CA LEU A 139 -5.77 11.14 18.68
C LEU A 139 -5.49 10.71 20.13
N ALA A 140 -5.17 9.42 20.38
CA ALA A 140 -4.72 8.97 21.69
C ALA A 140 -3.54 9.81 22.20
N ARG A 141 -2.55 10.06 21.34
CA ARG A 141 -1.32 10.77 21.71
C ARG A 141 -1.56 12.25 22.01
N VAL A 142 -2.39 12.90 21.19
CA VAL A 142 -2.80 14.29 21.43
C VAL A 142 -3.52 14.43 22.78
N MET A 143 -4.33 13.43 23.13
CA MET A 143 -5.22 13.52 24.29
C MET A 143 -4.66 12.92 25.58
N VAL A 144 -3.77 11.92 25.51
CA VAL A 144 -3.41 11.07 26.67
C VAL A 144 -2.83 11.89 27.83
N GLU A 145 -1.98 12.87 27.54
CA GLU A 145 -1.37 13.72 28.57
C GLU A 145 -2.42 14.56 29.31
N LYS A 146 -3.39 15.12 28.57
CA LYS A 146 -4.42 16.01 29.10
C LYS A 146 -5.62 15.26 29.69
N ALA A 147 -5.87 14.02 29.26
CA ALA A 147 -7.04 13.23 29.66
C ALA A 147 -6.83 12.37 30.93
N SER A 148 -5.72 12.54 31.64
CA SER A 148 -5.33 11.76 32.83
C SER A 148 -6.26 11.90 34.04
N VAL A 149 -7.06 12.98 34.11
CA VAL A 149 -8.11 13.19 35.12
C VAL A 149 -9.45 13.31 34.42
N ARG A 150 -10.50 12.62 34.91
CA ARG A 150 -11.84 12.61 34.28
C ARG A 150 -12.44 14.01 34.05
N ALA A 151 -12.11 14.97 34.92
CA ALA A 151 -12.49 16.38 34.79
C ALA A 151 -11.82 17.10 33.61
N ASN A 152 -10.64 16.62 33.17
CA ASN A 152 -9.84 17.22 32.11
C ASN A 152 -10.06 16.54 30.75
N ARG A 153 -10.98 15.57 30.67
CA ARG A 153 -11.29 14.88 29.40
C ARG A 153 -11.90 15.82 28.37
N ARG A 154 -12.80 16.70 28.81
CA ARG A 154 -13.41 17.69 27.93
C ARG A 154 -12.37 18.66 27.38
N ASP A 155 -11.47 19.14 28.24
CA ASP A 155 -10.36 20.01 27.83
C ASP A 155 -9.41 19.30 26.85
N ALA A 156 -9.18 18.00 27.02
CA ALA A 156 -8.40 17.20 26.07
C ALA A 156 -9.11 17.04 24.72
N GLU A 157 -10.43 16.89 24.71
CA GLU A 157 -11.25 16.84 23.50
C GLU A 157 -11.26 18.20 22.79
N ASP A 158 -11.51 19.28 23.51
CA ASP A 158 -11.53 20.65 22.98
C ASP A 158 -10.16 21.04 22.41
N HIS A 159 -9.07 20.66 23.07
CA HIS A 159 -7.72 20.83 22.54
C HIS A 159 -7.50 20.05 21.25
N ALA A 160 -7.89 18.77 21.21
CA ALA A 160 -7.74 17.94 20.03
C ALA A 160 -8.57 18.47 18.84
N ILE A 161 -9.80 18.93 19.10
CA ILE A 161 -10.67 19.54 18.09
C ILE A 161 -10.02 20.82 17.55
N SER A 162 -9.54 21.70 18.42
CA SER A 162 -8.84 22.93 18.01
C SER A 162 -7.60 22.63 17.14
N LEU A 163 -6.84 21.60 17.50
CA LEU A 163 -5.67 21.16 16.74
C LEU A 163 -6.07 20.63 15.35
N ILE A 164 -7.09 19.76 15.29
CA ILE A 164 -7.65 19.22 14.05
C ILE A 164 -8.14 20.34 13.13
N GLU A 165 -8.93 21.28 13.65
CA GLU A 165 -9.43 22.42 12.87
C GLU A 165 -8.28 23.24 12.29
N ARG A 166 -7.22 23.47 13.05
CA ARG A 166 -6.04 24.22 12.59
C ARG A 166 -5.31 23.49 11.47
N ILE A 167 -5.16 22.17 11.56
CA ILE A 167 -4.55 21.34 10.51
C ILE A 167 -5.41 21.37 9.24
N ILE A 168 -6.73 21.26 9.36
CA ILE A 168 -7.67 21.33 8.22
C ILE A 168 -7.56 22.67 7.49
N ARG A 169 -7.51 23.80 8.23
CA ARG A 169 -7.36 25.13 7.63
C ARG A 169 -6.04 25.31 6.86
N GLN A 170 -5.02 24.52 7.17
CA GLN A 170 -3.73 24.52 6.47
C GLN A 170 -3.68 23.53 5.29
N GLY A 171 -4.74 22.75 5.06
CA GLY A 171 -4.82 21.76 4.00
C GLY A 171 -4.27 20.37 4.37
N GLY A 172 -3.82 20.17 5.62
CA GLY A 172 -3.22 18.93 6.10
C GLY A 172 -1.84 19.15 6.73
N VAL A 173 -1.13 18.06 7.02
CA VAL A 173 0.24 18.12 7.57
C VAL A 173 1.08 16.95 7.04
N GLY A 174 2.29 17.25 6.55
CA GLY A 174 3.16 16.26 5.91
C GLY A 174 2.45 15.56 4.74
N ASN A 175 2.41 14.23 4.76
CA ASN A 175 1.71 13.41 3.74
C ASN A 175 0.24 13.13 4.08
N PHE A 176 -0.33 13.77 5.10
CA PHE A 176 -1.71 13.53 5.54
C PHE A 176 -2.62 14.68 5.11
N PRO A 177 -3.58 14.45 4.20
CA PRO A 177 -4.47 15.50 3.71
C PRO A 177 -5.52 15.91 4.75
N ALA A 178 -6.07 17.13 4.63
CA ALA A 178 -7.13 17.64 5.52
C ALA A 178 -8.30 16.67 5.74
N VAL A 179 -8.76 15.99 4.67
CA VAL A 179 -9.85 15.00 4.71
C VAL A 179 -9.58 13.88 5.72
N TRP A 180 -8.31 13.49 5.92
CA TRP A 180 -7.95 12.48 6.91
C TRP A 180 -8.30 12.93 8.34
N PHE A 181 -8.18 14.23 8.62
CA PHE A 181 -8.49 14.81 9.92
C PHE A 181 -9.98 15.16 10.07
N GLU A 182 -10.65 15.59 8.99
CA GLU A 182 -12.10 15.83 8.97
C GLU A 182 -12.90 14.61 9.40
N LEU A 183 -12.45 13.41 9.02
CA LEU A 183 -13.07 12.14 9.40
C LEU A 183 -13.00 11.84 10.92
N MET A 184 -12.25 12.61 11.71
CA MET A 184 -12.26 12.52 13.17
C MET A 184 -13.33 13.39 13.83
N LEU A 185 -13.87 14.37 13.10
CA LEU A 185 -14.93 15.27 13.56
C LEU A 185 -16.31 14.72 13.19
N ASP A 186 -17.30 15.09 13.99
CA ASP A 186 -18.70 14.77 13.73
C ASP A 186 -19.22 15.53 12.50
N GLU A 187 -19.96 14.84 11.64
CA GLU A 187 -20.46 15.38 10.36
C GLU A 187 -21.54 16.44 10.57
N GLU A 188 -22.37 16.29 11.62
CA GLU A 188 -23.45 17.22 11.94
C GLU A 188 -22.96 18.35 12.84
N ASN A 189 -21.96 18.08 13.69
CA ASN A 189 -21.35 19.08 14.55
C ASN A 189 -19.81 19.00 14.55
N PRO A 190 -19.12 19.67 13.61
CA PRO A 190 -17.65 19.64 13.51
C PRO A 190 -16.90 20.15 14.76
N LYS A 191 -17.59 20.78 15.71
CA LYS A 191 -17.04 21.15 17.02
C LYS A 191 -17.02 20.00 18.03
N MET A 192 -17.26 18.77 17.56
CA MET A 192 -17.23 17.57 18.37
C MET A 192 -16.44 16.48 17.63
N LEU A 193 -15.74 15.64 18.40
CA LEU A 193 -15.19 14.40 17.87
C LEU A 193 -16.34 13.42 17.57
N ARG A 194 -16.17 12.57 16.55
CA ARG A 194 -17.14 11.48 16.30
C ARG A 194 -17.34 10.62 17.56
N SER A 195 -18.55 10.10 17.73
CA SER A 195 -18.97 9.29 18.89
C SER A 195 -17.99 8.18 19.28
N MET A 196 -17.30 7.58 18.30
CA MET A 196 -16.32 6.51 18.53
C MET A 196 -14.99 6.96 19.17
N PHE A 197 -14.70 8.25 19.18
CA PHE A 197 -13.53 8.86 19.81
C PHE A 197 -13.87 9.55 21.14
N GLN A 198 -15.14 9.59 21.52
CA GLN A 198 -15.61 10.17 22.78
C GLN A 198 -15.41 9.21 23.96
N GLN A 199 -15.45 9.77 25.17
CA GLN A 199 -15.09 9.10 26.43
C GLN A 199 -15.62 7.67 26.62
N ASN A 200 -16.88 7.39 26.24
CA ASN A 200 -17.50 6.08 26.45
C ASN A 200 -16.90 4.98 25.55
N ASN A 201 -16.36 5.36 24.39
CA ASN A 201 -15.80 4.43 23.40
C ASN A 201 -14.27 4.49 23.33
N PHE A 202 -13.67 5.51 23.94
CA PHE A 202 -12.24 5.78 23.91
C PHE A 202 -11.71 6.22 25.29
N PRO A 203 -11.69 5.31 26.28
CA PRO A 203 -11.30 5.62 27.64
C PRO A 203 -9.79 5.86 27.77
N HIS A 204 -9.37 6.58 28.82
CA HIS A 204 -7.97 6.89 29.09
C HIS A 204 -7.04 5.66 29.10
N ALA A 205 -7.46 4.58 29.77
CA ALA A 205 -6.69 3.34 29.79
C ALA A 205 -6.43 2.75 28.38
N ALA A 206 -7.39 2.91 27.46
CA ALA A 206 -7.20 2.48 26.06
C ALA A 206 -6.19 3.39 25.34
N MET A 207 -6.23 4.70 25.59
CA MET A 207 -5.27 5.64 25.00
C MET A 207 -3.85 5.37 25.45
N VAL A 208 -3.62 5.13 26.75
CA VAL A 208 -2.29 4.78 27.30
C VAL A 208 -1.73 3.55 26.61
N ARG A 209 -2.51 2.46 26.55
CA ARG A 209 -2.11 1.21 25.88
C ARG A 209 -1.80 1.40 24.39
N ILE A 210 -2.50 2.30 23.72
CA ILE A 210 -2.27 2.61 22.32
C ILE A 210 -0.95 3.38 22.14
N CYS A 211 -0.62 4.29 23.07
CA CYS A 211 0.59 5.10 23.05
C CYS A 211 1.88 4.34 23.36
N GLU A 212 1.80 3.19 24.03
CA GLU A 212 2.95 2.28 24.30
C GLU A 212 3.56 1.66 23.03
N ASN A 213 2.86 1.71 21.88
CA ASN A 213 3.34 1.15 20.61
C ASN A 213 4.15 2.18 19.78
N LYS A 214 5.04 1.68 18.90
CA LYS A 214 5.86 2.49 17.97
C LYS A 214 5.04 3.50 17.15
N THR A 215 5.69 4.61 16.79
CA THR A 215 5.10 5.82 16.20
C THR A 215 5.07 5.83 14.67
N ASP A 216 5.56 4.77 14.02
CA ASP A 216 5.83 4.77 12.58
C ASP A 216 4.54 5.01 11.78
N GLY A 217 4.60 6.01 10.87
CA GLY A 217 3.49 6.34 9.97
C GLY A 217 2.35 7.15 10.58
N LEU A 218 2.58 7.89 11.67
CA LEU A 218 1.61 8.86 12.21
C LEU A 218 2.04 10.31 11.92
N PRO A 219 1.08 11.25 11.79
CA PRO A 219 1.40 12.67 11.77
C PRO A 219 2.07 13.14 13.07
N PRO A 220 2.82 14.27 13.06
CA PRO A 220 3.33 14.87 14.29
C PRO A 220 2.18 15.23 15.23
N THR A 221 2.48 15.35 16.53
CA THR A 221 1.48 15.72 17.56
C THR A 221 1.88 16.97 18.34
N ASP A 222 3.13 17.41 18.24
CA ASP A 222 3.61 18.63 18.88
C ASP A 222 3.37 19.86 17.99
N GLU A 223 2.83 20.92 18.58
CA GLU A 223 2.48 22.15 17.85
C GLU A 223 3.69 22.79 17.16
N SER A 224 4.90 22.63 17.73
CA SER A 224 6.14 23.10 17.12
C SER A 224 6.42 22.44 15.77
N SER A 225 6.29 21.11 15.66
CA SER A 225 6.54 20.37 14.41
C SER A 225 5.35 20.38 13.45
N LEU A 226 4.14 20.61 13.96
CA LEU A 226 2.93 20.72 13.13
C LEU A 226 2.87 22.03 12.33
N PHE A 227 3.50 23.10 12.86
CA PHE A 227 3.33 24.46 12.35
C PHE A 227 4.64 25.21 12.10
N SER A 228 5.77 24.51 12.11
CA SER A 228 7.03 25.04 11.59
C SER A 228 6.99 24.97 10.06
N GLY A 229 6.62 26.10 9.46
CA GLY A 229 6.85 26.39 8.05
C GLY A 229 8.28 26.86 7.81
#